data_AF-A0A4U0WD81-F1
#
_entry.id   AF-A0A4U0WD81-F1
#
_cell.length_a   1.000
_cell.length_b   1.000
_cell.length_c   1.000
_cell.angle_alpha   90.00
_cell.angle_beta   90.00
_cell.angle_gamma   90.00
#
_symmetry.space_group_name_H-M   'P 1'
#
loop_
_entity.id
_entity.type
_entity.pdbx_description
1 polymer ?
#
loop_
_entity_poly.entity_id
_entity_poly.type
_entity_poly.pdbx_seq_one_letter_code
_entity_poly.pdbx_strand_id
1 'polypeptide(L)'
;MTLRHDRVMIHVKYHKDQQQTGRYKENIRFLAHPVGELLLDYLVYVMPLRQIFLRQQSPGALASPFLWEKGGKVWADGRLSRVLEDASGRTGTPRLHVANWRQMTVAIVKTKFASHISCFEPEDHDEDAEEMDDTIRAMTKQRNHKTQTVNRAYANQTGASFGNVWDGLIRMNLRASSLWQDFWGVETLLKSKKHDRDDRKPRLAKRIAMGVYRPRQPWSPEALLDAARKLYGNPRMAWKSPEQEEAMTTIMSWTEQVVAVLPTGAGKSLLFMLPPTLSDAGITVLVVPLVALRGDLLRRPREMSIDHLEWPPGERGEAGLILVTAEAASSKDFVKYARSLIAQQKLERIVVDECHLTVTAAHYRQSVVDMTMIRALHTQFVYLTATLPPSMQDEFIERNHLLRPKSIRASSNRPNLFYMVRRAQVGRASLLEQAAAEAQDAWQRSGLFDTSRDNLILYVRTRDQANELAGILGCAAYTARSGSTAEKGQIVAGWIESPTQPFLVATSAFAEGFDYPHVRLVINVNEPDSLVLFAQEAGRAGRDGERAYSLVLLPSELEAVATAANGEGDRLISARQDVSLGKLLERRAMHKYLNGR
;
A
#
# COMPACT_ATOMS: atom_id res chain seq x y z
N MET A 1 19.83 -0.17 38.50
CA MET A 1 19.86 -1.54 37.95
C MET A 1 20.27 -2.47 39.08
N THR A 2 19.71 -3.67 39.16
CA THR A 2 20.01 -4.64 40.23
C THR A 2 19.98 -6.06 39.67
N LEU A 3 20.72 -6.99 40.29
CA LEU A 3 20.61 -8.42 40.00
C LEU A 3 19.45 -9.03 40.78
N ARG A 4 18.52 -9.68 40.08
CA ARG A 4 17.39 -10.43 40.66
C ARG A 4 17.10 -11.64 39.80
N HIS A 5 16.90 -12.81 40.40
CA HIS A 5 16.64 -14.07 39.70
C HIS A 5 17.71 -14.36 38.62
N ASP A 6 18.99 -14.16 38.96
CA ASP A 6 20.15 -14.32 38.07
C ASP A 6 20.08 -13.53 36.76
N ARG A 7 19.28 -12.45 36.74
CA ARG A 7 19.16 -11.56 35.59
C ARG A 7 19.32 -10.11 36.00
N VAL A 8 19.85 -9.31 35.07
CA VAL A 8 19.94 -7.87 35.24
C VAL A 8 18.56 -7.25 35.10
N MET A 9 18.06 -6.69 36.20
CA MET A 9 16.81 -5.96 36.28
C MET A 9 17.05 -4.46 36.12
N ILE A 10 16.40 -3.87 35.13
CA ILE A 10 16.32 -2.42 34.93
C ILE A 10 14.99 -1.95 35.50
N HIS A 11 15.07 -1.09 36.51
CA HIS A 11 13.92 -0.39 37.05
C HIS A 11 14.08 1.10 36.73
N VAL A 12 13.20 1.62 35.88
CA VAL A 12 13.15 3.05 35.51
C VAL A 12 12.16 3.77 36.42
N LYS A 13 12.68 4.64 37.29
CA LYS A 13 11.90 5.45 38.24
C LYS A 13 11.42 6.80 37.69
N TYR A 14 11.94 7.24 36.53
CA TYR A 14 11.66 8.54 35.95
C TYR A 14 10.95 8.42 34.60
N HIS A 15 9.79 9.09 34.47
CA HIS A 15 9.01 9.17 33.23
C HIS A 15 8.59 10.63 33.00
N LYS A 16 8.74 11.17 31.78
CA LYS A 16 8.35 12.58 31.45
C LYS A 16 6.89 12.90 31.85
N ASP A 17 6.00 11.91 31.78
CA ASP A 17 4.59 12.05 32.19
C ASP A 17 4.39 12.28 33.71
N GLN A 18 5.35 11.87 34.55
CA GLN A 18 5.26 11.99 36.01
C GLN A 18 5.33 13.45 36.47
N GLN A 19 6.20 14.27 35.85
CA GLN A 19 6.27 15.71 36.14
C GLN A 19 4.97 16.44 35.77
N GLN A 20 4.26 15.97 34.75
CA GLN A 20 3.00 16.59 34.29
C GLN A 20 1.76 16.10 35.02
N THR A 21 1.79 14.89 35.61
CA THR A 21 0.57 14.24 36.15
C THR A 21 0.65 13.87 37.62
N GLY A 22 1.83 13.90 38.24
CA GLY A 22 2.06 13.51 39.63
C GLY A 22 1.87 12.02 39.93
N ARG A 23 1.69 11.17 38.91
CA ARG A 23 1.41 9.74 39.08
C ARG A 23 2.66 8.88 38.92
N TYR A 24 2.90 8.01 39.89
CA TYR A 24 4.04 7.08 39.87
C TYR A 24 3.76 5.88 38.98
N LYS A 25 4.77 5.38 38.27
CA LYS A 25 4.68 4.18 37.44
C LYS A 25 5.92 3.32 37.60
N GLU A 26 5.72 2.06 37.96
CA GLU A 26 6.79 1.06 38.05
C GLU A 26 7.06 0.49 36.65
N ASN A 27 8.25 0.73 36.09
CA ASN A 27 8.67 0.17 34.79
C ASN A 27 9.89 -0.73 35.00
N ILE A 28 9.61 -2.01 35.21
CA ILE A 28 10.59 -3.06 35.49
C ILE A 28 10.78 -3.91 34.25
N ARG A 29 12.03 -4.13 33.86
CA ARG A 29 12.40 -4.96 32.71
C ARG A 29 13.60 -5.83 33.06
N PHE A 30 13.63 -7.03 32.51
CA PHE A 30 14.79 -7.91 32.64
C PHE A 30 15.50 -8.01 31.30
N LEU A 31 16.83 -7.95 31.34
CA LEU A 31 17.67 -8.19 30.16
C LEU A 31 17.78 -9.69 29.89
N ALA A 32 17.99 -10.06 28.64
CA ALA A 32 18.38 -11.43 28.28
C ALA A 32 19.77 -11.71 28.86
N HIS A 33 20.04 -12.96 29.24
CA HIS A 33 21.27 -13.33 29.95
C HIS A 33 22.55 -12.81 29.26
N PRO A 34 22.77 -13.03 27.94
CA PRO A 34 24.01 -12.59 27.29
C PRO A 34 24.16 -11.05 27.26
N VAL A 35 23.03 -10.33 27.20
CA VAL A 35 23.02 -8.86 27.21
C VAL A 35 23.26 -8.32 28.62
N GLY A 36 22.70 -8.99 29.62
CA GLY A 36 22.90 -8.67 31.03
C GLY A 36 24.36 -8.85 31.45
N GLU A 37 24.98 -9.99 31.10
CA GLU A 37 26.40 -10.25 31.34
C GLU A 37 27.29 -9.19 30.69
N LEU A 38 27.09 -8.92 29.39
CA LEU A 38 27.86 -7.91 28.67
C LEU A 38 27.75 -6.52 29.33
N LEU A 39 26.55 -6.15 29.80
CA LEU A 39 26.34 -4.89 30.49
C LEU A 39 27.04 -4.87 31.86
N LEU A 40 27.01 -5.97 32.60
CA LEU A 40 27.73 -6.09 33.87
C LEU A 40 29.24 -6.01 33.65
N ASP A 41 29.79 -6.76 32.70
CA ASP A 41 31.21 -6.72 32.37
C ASP A 41 31.66 -5.31 31.98
N TYR A 42 30.84 -4.61 31.18
CA TYR A 42 31.09 -3.22 30.84
C TYR A 42 31.11 -2.31 32.07
N LEU A 43 30.14 -2.44 32.97
CA LEU A 43 30.04 -1.61 34.17
C LEU A 43 31.12 -1.93 35.21
N VAL A 44 31.52 -3.19 35.35
CA VAL A 44 32.45 -3.66 36.38
C VAL A 44 33.91 -3.53 35.93
N TYR A 45 34.22 -3.82 34.67
CA TYR A 45 35.60 -3.83 34.19
C TYR A 45 35.92 -2.60 33.32
N VAL A 46 35.08 -2.32 32.32
CA VAL A 46 35.39 -1.29 31.32
C VAL A 46 35.26 0.12 31.91
N MET A 47 34.21 0.40 32.69
CA MET A 47 34.00 1.73 33.28
C MET A 47 35.07 2.13 34.31
N PRO A 48 35.45 1.27 35.28
CA PRO A 48 36.55 1.58 36.18
C PRO A 48 37.88 1.73 35.45
N LEU A 49 38.17 0.88 34.46
CA LEU A 49 39.40 1.01 33.67
C LEU A 49 39.44 2.33 32.89
N ARG A 50 38.33 2.73 32.24
CA ARG A 50 38.19 4.03 31.59
C ARG A 50 38.42 5.18 32.57
N GLN A 51 37.87 5.07 33.79
CA GLN A 51 38.05 6.07 34.84
C GLN A 51 39.51 6.19 35.29
N ILE A 52 40.25 5.09 35.36
CA ILE A 52 41.69 5.08 35.66
C ILE A 52 42.46 5.80 34.56
N PHE A 53 42.23 5.45 33.29
CA PHE A 53 42.91 6.11 32.16
C PHE A 53 42.60 7.60 32.07
N LEU A 54 41.35 8.00 32.34
CA LEU A 54 40.97 9.41 32.40
C LEU A 54 41.73 10.15 33.51
N ARG A 55 41.90 9.53 34.69
CA ARG A 55 42.64 10.14 35.81
C ARG A 55 44.15 10.21 35.59
N GLN A 56 44.71 9.29 34.82
CA GLN A 56 46.12 9.35 34.40
C GLN A 56 46.38 10.55 33.48
N GLN A 57 45.45 10.86 32.59
CA GLN A 57 45.56 12.03 31.71
C GLN A 57 45.21 13.34 32.41
N SER A 58 44.26 13.31 33.36
CA SER A 58 43.78 14.49 34.07
C SER A 58 43.43 14.14 35.52
N PRO A 59 44.34 14.43 36.48
CA PRO A 59 44.09 14.16 37.89
C PRO A 59 42.80 14.83 38.37
N GLY A 60 41.87 14.04 38.94
CA GLY A 60 40.57 14.52 39.41
C GLY A 60 39.41 14.40 38.42
N ALA A 61 39.65 14.02 37.16
CA ALA A 61 38.58 13.80 36.19
C ALA A 61 37.62 12.67 36.62
N LEU A 62 36.32 12.87 36.38
CA LEU A 62 35.27 11.88 36.61
C LEU A 62 34.67 11.43 35.27
N ALA A 63 34.45 10.14 35.12
CA ALA A 63 33.73 9.57 33.99
C ALA A 63 32.27 10.05 34.02
N SER A 64 31.68 10.18 32.83
CA SER A 64 30.28 10.57 32.68
C SER A 64 29.36 9.65 33.48
N PRO A 65 28.36 10.19 34.20
CA PRO A 65 27.34 9.37 34.87
C PRO A 65 26.37 8.71 33.88
N PHE A 66 26.42 9.08 32.60
CA PHE A 66 25.55 8.53 31.55
C PHE A 66 26.23 7.37 30.83
N LEU A 67 25.51 6.24 30.73
CA LEU A 67 25.97 5.05 30.01
C LEU A 67 26.16 5.30 28.50
N TRP A 68 25.35 6.20 27.92
CA TRP A 68 25.32 6.49 26.48
C TRP A 68 25.87 7.89 26.18
N GLU A 69 27.19 8.00 26.18
CA GLU A 69 27.93 9.25 25.98
C GLU A 69 29.08 9.00 24.99
N LYS A 70 29.38 9.99 24.15
CA LYS A 70 30.54 9.95 23.24
C LYS A 70 31.23 11.31 23.24
N GLY A 71 32.46 11.37 23.74
CA GLY A 71 33.30 12.58 23.70
C GLY A 71 32.77 13.73 24.56
N GLY A 72 32.25 13.42 25.76
CA GLY A 72 31.63 14.36 26.69
C GLY A 72 30.18 14.71 26.37
N LYS A 73 29.63 14.25 25.23
CA LYS A 73 28.24 14.53 24.83
C LYS A 73 27.35 13.32 25.01
N VAL A 74 26.32 13.48 25.83
CA VAL A 74 25.24 12.49 26.00
C VAL A 74 24.51 12.33 24.67
N TRP A 75 24.09 11.10 24.35
CA TRP A 75 23.30 10.86 23.14
C TRP A 75 22.02 11.70 23.16
N ALA A 76 21.75 12.40 22.06
CA ALA A 76 20.53 13.19 21.92
C ALA A 76 19.27 12.30 21.95
N ASP A 77 18.17 12.85 22.45
CA ASP A 77 16.85 12.24 22.41
C ASP A 77 16.54 11.75 20.97
N GLY A 78 16.02 10.53 20.83
CA GLY A 78 15.63 9.94 19.54
C GLY A 78 16.77 9.35 18.70
N ARG A 79 18.04 9.41 19.13
CA ARG A 79 19.15 8.74 18.41
C ARG A 79 18.93 7.23 18.24
N LEU A 80 18.48 6.56 19.31
CA LEU A 80 18.16 5.12 19.27
C LEU A 80 16.99 4.82 18.32
N SER A 81 15.97 5.69 18.28
CA SER A 81 14.85 5.56 17.34
C SER A 81 15.33 5.63 15.89
N ARG A 82 16.20 6.59 15.56
CA ARG A 82 16.80 6.69 14.22
C ARG A 82 17.62 5.47 13.83
N VAL A 83 18.42 4.93 14.76
CA VAL A 83 19.18 3.69 14.51
C VAL A 83 18.25 2.51 14.23
N LEU A 84 17.11 2.43 14.91
CA LEU A 84 16.11 1.38 14.68
C LEU A 84 15.39 1.56 13.33
N GLU A 85 15.07 2.80 12.96
CA GLU A 85 14.49 3.15 11.65
C GLU A 85 15.45 2.78 10.51
N ASP A 86 16.73 3.15 10.63
CA ASP A 86 17.78 2.81 9.65
C ASP A 86 17.97 1.30 9.50
N ALA A 87 17.96 0.56 10.62
CA ALA A 87 18.08 -0.90 10.60
C ALA A 87 16.85 -1.57 9.95
N SER A 88 15.65 -1.02 10.19
CA SER A 88 14.42 -1.50 9.54
C SER A 88 14.49 -1.31 8.02
N GLY A 89 14.95 -0.14 7.57
CA GLY A 89 15.16 0.15 6.15
C GLY A 89 16.15 -0.82 5.48
N ARG A 90 17.27 -1.14 6.14
CA ARG A 90 18.27 -2.08 5.60
C ARG A 90 17.76 -3.50 5.43
N THR A 91 16.78 -3.91 6.22
CA THR A 91 16.21 -5.27 6.19
C THR A 91 15.00 -5.40 5.26
N GLY A 92 14.61 -4.32 4.57
CA GLY A 92 13.44 -4.28 3.71
C GLY A 92 12.12 -4.42 4.48
N THR A 93 12.11 -4.02 5.75
CA THR A 93 10.91 -3.94 6.58
C THR A 93 10.44 -2.48 6.69
N PRO A 94 9.12 -2.21 6.79
CA PRO A 94 8.61 -0.87 6.98
C PRO A 94 9.30 -0.17 8.16
N ARG A 95 9.55 1.14 8.05
CA ARG A 95 10.24 1.92 9.08
C ARG A 95 9.50 1.81 10.42
N LEU A 96 10.21 1.28 11.41
CA LEU A 96 9.61 0.97 12.70
C LEU A 96 9.67 2.19 13.63
N HIS A 97 8.68 3.07 13.52
CA HIS A 97 8.50 4.19 14.45
C HIS A 97 7.96 3.71 15.80
N VAL A 98 8.21 4.48 16.88
CA VAL A 98 7.73 4.14 18.24
C VAL A 98 6.20 3.95 18.28
N ALA A 99 5.44 4.72 17.49
CA ALA A 99 3.99 4.56 17.38
C ALA A 99 3.60 3.22 16.74
N ASN A 100 4.21 2.86 15.61
CA ASN A 100 3.94 1.61 14.89
C ASN A 100 4.38 0.39 15.71
N TRP A 101 5.53 0.49 16.38
CA TRP A 101 6.01 -0.53 17.32
C TRP A 101 4.97 -0.84 18.41
N ARG A 102 4.34 0.19 18.99
CA ARG A 102 3.29 0.00 20.00
C ARG A 102 2.13 -0.81 19.41
N GLN A 103 1.65 -0.46 18.22
CA GLN A 103 0.55 -1.18 17.58
C GLN A 103 0.91 -2.64 17.25
N MET A 104 2.08 -2.86 16.64
CA MET A 104 2.60 -4.20 16.32
C MET A 104 2.70 -5.07 17.57
N THR A 105 3.19 -4.51 18.68
CA THR A 105 3.32 -5.23 19.95
C THR A 105 1.94 -5.67 20.48
N VAL A 106 0.86 -4.89 20.29
CA VAL A 106 -0.51 -5.34 20.66
C VAL A 106 -0.92 -6.53 19.82
N ALA A 107 -0.73 -6.45 18.50
CA ALA A 107 -1.10 -7.51 17.59
C ALA A 107 -0.31 -8.80 17.87
N ILE A 108 0.99 -8.72 18.12
CA ILE A 108 1.82 -9.87 18.49
C ILE A 108 1.27 -10.54 19.75
N VAL A 109 0.95 -9.76 20.79
CA VAL A 109 0.43 -10.31 22.04
C VAL A 109 -0.91 -11.00 21.82
N LYS A 110 -1.85 -10.31 21.18
CA LYS A 110 -3.18 -10.86 20.88
C LYS A 110 -3.14 -12.12 20.02
N THR A 111 -2.15 -12.25 19.13
CA THR A 111 -2.09 -13.36 18.17
C THR A 111 -1.19 -14.50 18.60
N LYS A 112 -0.16 -14.26 19.43
CA LYS A 112 0.88 -15.24 19.76
C LYS A 112 0.88 -15.67 21.21
N PHE A 113 0.30 -14.87 22.12
CA PHE A 113 0.26 -15.18 23.54
C PHE A 113 -1.16 -15.36 24.09
N ALA A 114 -2.18 -15.41 23.22
CA ALA A 114 -3.59 -15.54 23.62
C ALA A 114 -3.89 -16.77 24.49
N SER A 115 -3.25 -17.90 24.21
CA SER A 115 -3.41 -19.14 24.99
C SER A 115 -2.71 -19.14 26.34
N HIS A 116 -1.85 -18.16 26.61
CA HIS A 116 -1.11 -18.02 27.86
C HIS A 116 -1.70 -16.93 28.77
N ILE A 117 -2.88 -16.39 28.41
CA ILE A 117 -3.57 -15.30 29.12
C ILE A 117 -4.02 -15.72 30.53
N SER A 118 -4.40 -16.99 30.76
CA SER A 118 -4.86 -17.50 32.06
C SER A 118 -3.79 -17.64 33.15
N CYS A 119 -2.55 -17.25 32.87
CA CYS A 119 -1.41 -17.39 33.78
C CYS A 119 -1.17 -16.14 34.68
N PHE A 120 -2.11 -15.19 34.71
CA PHE A 120 -1.85 -13.80 35.11
C PHE A 120 -2.89 -13.13 36.04
N GLU A 121 -3.78 -13.86 36.74
CA GLU A 121 -4.72 -13.26 37.73
C GLU A 121 -4.19 -13.30 39.17
N PRO A 122 -4.59 -12.33 40.00
CA PRO A 122 -5.58 -12.66 41.04
C PRO A 122 -6.81 -11.74 41.04
N GLU A 123 -7.94 -12.37 41.38
CA GLU A 123 -9.33 -11.91 41.59
C GLU A 123 -9.46 -10.53 42.30
N ASP A 124 -10.31 -9.61 41.79
CA ASP A 124 -11.73 -9.51 42.17
C ASP A 124 -12.43 -8.22 41.64
N HIS A 125 -13.56 -8.48 40.97
CA HIS A 125 -14.87 -7.80 40.92
C HIS A 125 -15.10 -6.28 40.66
N ASP A 126 -15.98 -6.09 39.65
CA ASP A 126 -17.06 -5.10 39.43
C ASP A 126 -16.71 -3.65 39.06
N GLU A 127 -17.36 -2.98 38.10
CA GLU A 127 -18.47 -3.25 37.15
C GLU A 127 -18.35 -2.16 36.06
N ASP A 128 -18.76 -2.45 34.83
CA ASP A 128 -18.94 -1.52 33.70
C ASP A 128 -17.71 -0.86 33.03
N ALA A 129 -17.00 -1.62 32.20
CA ALA A 129 -16.35 -1.08 30.99
C ALA A 129 -16.16 -2.17 29.92
N GLU A 130 -17.04 -2.19 28.91
CA GLU A 130 -16.94 -3.10 27.77
C GLU A 130 -15.59 -2.99 27.03
N GLU A 131 -14.90 -4.12 27.00
CA GLU A 131 -13.85 -4.58 26.09
C GLU A 131 -12.59 -3.71 25.88
N MET A 132 -11.89 -3.42 26.97
CA MET A 132 -10.43 -3.48 26.93
C MET A 132 -9.87 -4.13 28.19
N ASP A 133 -9.68 -5.44 28.10
CA ASP A 133 -9.04 -6.33 29.09
C ASP A 133 -7.85 -5.64 29.81
N ASP A 134 -7.93 -5.54 31.13
CA ASP A 134 -6.93 -4.89 31.99
C ASP A 134 -5.53 -5.53 31.86
N THR A 135 -5.43 -6.72 31.27
CA THR A 135 -4.20 -7.42 30.88
C THR A 135 -3.46 -6.72 29.72
N ILE A 136 -4.20 -6.20 28.73
CA ILE A 136 -3.65 -5.32 27.67
C ILE A 136 -3.10 -4.04 28.29
N ARG A 137 -3.75 -3.54 29.35
CA ARG A 137 -3.34 -2.35 30.10
C ARG A 137 -1.98 -2.54 30.77
N ALA A 138 -1.65 -3.72 31.31
CA ALA A 138 -0.36 -4.01 31.94
C ALA A 138 0.81 -4.14 30.94
N MET A 139 0.63 -4.83 29.80
CA MET A 139 1.65 -4.83 28.73
C MET A 139 1.78 -3.46 28.06
N THR A 140 0.71 -2.67 28.07
CA THR A 140 0.73 -1.26 27.67
C THR A 140 1.40 -0.36 28.73
N LYS A 141 1.40 -0.75 30.02
CA LYS A 141 2.11 -0.01 31.09
C LYS A 141 3.62 0.03 30.84
N GLN A 142 4.23 -1.00 30.24
CA GLN A 142 5.64 -0.98 29.84
C GLN A 142 5.96 0.03 28.71
N ARG A 143 4.97 0.73 28.14
CA ARG A 143 5.11 1.58 26.93
C ARG A 143 5.15 3.10 27.16
N ASN A 144 5.23 3.61 28.39
CA ASN A 144 5.27 5.06 28.70
C ASN A 144 4.17 5.89 27.99
N HIS A 145 2.91 5.77 28.43
CA HIS A 145 1.84 6.77 28.16
C HIS A 145 0.77 6.80 29.29
N LYS A 146 0.03 7.92 29.36
CA LYS A 146 -0.96 8.38 30.37
C LYS A 146 -2.19 7.49 30.60
N THR A 147 -2.72 7.50 31.83
CA THR A 147 -4.12 7.14 32.10
C THR A 147 -4.63 7.85 33.37
N GLN A 148 -5.69 8.65 33.25
CA GLN A 148 -6.64 9.01 34.33
C GLN A 148 -7.27 7.66 34.78
N THR A 149 -7.03 7.11 35.97
CA THR A 149 -7.64 7.42 37.27
C THR A 149 -7.03 6.42 38.23
N VAL A 150 -5.99 6.82 38.99
CA VAL A 150 -5.25 5.88 39.88
C VAL A 150 -4.98 6.50 41.25
N ASN A 151 -5.04 7.82 41.42
CA ASN A 151 -4.74 8.46 42.71
C ASN A 151 -5.79 8.23 43.82
N ARG A 152 -6.91 7.56 43.58
CA ARG A 152 -7.93 7.32 44.62
C ARG A 152 -7.79 5.99 45.38
N ALA A 153 -7.19 4.97 44.77
CA ALA A 153 -7.03 3.65 45.40
C ALA A 153 -5.73 3.51 46.23
N TYR A 154 -4.68 4.27 45.88
CA TYR A 154 -3.36 4.12 46.50
C TYR A 154 -3.11 5.01 47.72
N ALA A 155 -4.06 5.87 48.09
CA ALA A 155 -3.95 6.73 49.26
C ALA A 155 -4.44 6.08 50.57
N ASN A 156 -5.20 4.97 50.49
CA ASN A 156 -5.93 4.43 51.64
C ASN A 156 -5.48 3.03 52.11
N GLN A 157 -4.37 2.49 51.61
CA GLN A 157 -3.84 1.20 52.08
C GLN A 157 -2.49 1.38 52.78
N THR A 158 -2.54 1.98 53.96
CA THR A 158 -1.41 2.17 54.90
C THR A 158 -1.09 0.93 55.74
N GLY A 159 -1.51 -0.29 55.36
CA GLY A 159 -1.51 -1.43 56.29
C GLY A 159 -1.13 -2.82 55.79
N ALA A 160 -0.84 -3.05 54.50
CA ALA A 160 -0.49 -4.38 54.00
C ALA A 160 1.03 -4.50 53.71
N SER A 161 1.64 -5.57 54.22
CA SER A 161 3.08 -5.85 54.20
C SER A 161 3.76 -5.57 52.84
N PHE A 162 4.58 -4.52 52.78
CA PHE A 162 5.27 -4.01 51.58
C PHE A 162 6.12 -5.06 50.81
N GLY A 163 6.49 -6.18 51.43
CA GLY A 163 7.38 -7.20 50.85
C GLY A 163 6.73 -8.08 49.77
N ASN A 164 5.46 -8.46 49.93
CA ASN A 164 4.83 -9.48 49.08
C ASN A 164 4.34 -8.93 47.74
N VAL A 165 3.91 -7.67 47.71
CA VAL A 165 3.44 -6.99 46.49
C VAL A 165 4.59 -6.69 45.54
N TRP A 166 5.74 -6.28 46.08
CA TRP A 166 6.94 -6.00 45.30
C TRP A 166 7.52 -7.26 44.64
N ASP A 167 7.52 -8.39 45.35
CA ASP A 167 8.02 -9.66 44.78
C ASP A 167 7.11 -10.19 43.66
N GLY A 168 5.79 -10.07 43.82
CA GLY A 168 4.81 -10.39 42.77
C GLY A 168 5.01 -9.56 41.50
N LEU A 169 5.19 -8.24 41.64
CA LEU A 169 5.43 -7.34 40.51
C LEU A 169 6.74 -7.65 39.77
N ILE A 170 7.80 -8.00 40.50
CA ILE A 170 9.09 -8.39 39.94
C ILE A 170 8.98 -9.69 39.15
N ARG A 171 8.34 -10.73 39.71
CA ARG A 171 8.15 -12.03 39.04
C ARG A 171 7.29 -11.92 37.78
N MET A 172 6.25 -11.10 37.80
CA MET A 172 5.41 -10.83 36.63
C MET A 172 6.21 -10.17 35.50
N ASN A 173 7.01 -9.13 35.80
CA ASN A 173 7.82 -8.46 34.80
C ASN A 173 9.00 -9.33 34.31
N LEU A 174 9.51 -10.23 35.14
CA LEU A 174 10.49 -11.25 34.74
C LEU A 174 9.87 -12.18 33.70
N ARG A 175 8.70 -12.76 33.99
CA ARG A 175 8.00 -13.67 33.07
C ARG A 175 7.63 -12.99 31.75
N ALA A 176 7.13 -11.75 31.79
CA ALA A 176 6.83 -10.96 30.59
C ALA A 176 8.10 -10.68 29.76
N SER A 177 9.21 -10.34 30.42
CA SER A 177 10.49 -10.11 29.74
C SER A 177 11.02 -11.40 29.09
N SER A 178 10.90 -12.55 29.76
CA SER A 178 11.28 -13.85 29.21
C SER A 178 10.46 -14.23 27.98
N LEU A 179 9.13 -14.10 28.02
CA LEU A 179 8.27 -14.38 26.86
C LEU A 179 8.64 -13.54 25.63
N TRP A 180 8.97 -12.27 25.83
CA TRP A 180 9.47 -11.41 24.75
C TRP A 180 10.82 -11.90 24.22
N GLN A 181 11.74 -12.26 25.09
CA GLN A 181 13.07 -12.74 24.70
C GLN A 181 13.00 -14.07 23.95
N ASP A 182 12.13 -14.98 24.38
CA ASP A 182 11.89 -16.28 23.76
C ASP A 182 11.25 -16.10 22.38
N PHE A 183 10.24 -15.24 22.26
CA PHE A 183 9.61 -14.93 20.98
C PHE A 183 10.60 -14.38 19.94
N TRP A 184 11.53 -13.53 20.39
CA TRP A 184 12.57 -12.98 19.53
C TRP A 184 13.80 -13.90 19.38
N GLY A 185 13.86 -15.02 20.10
CA GLY A 185 15.00 -15.93 20.09
C GLY A 185 16.32 -15.26 20.51
N VAL A 186 16.27 -14.27 21.41
CA VAL A 186 17.43 -13.39 21.72
C VAL A 186 18.62 -14.20 22.21
N GLU A 187 18.40 -15.19 23.06
CA GLU A 187 19.48 -16.03 23.57
C GLU A 187 20.08 -16.91 22.49
N THR A 188 19.26 -17.46 21.59
CA THR A 188 19.69 -18.32 20.49
C THR A 188 20.51 -17.55 19.46
N LEU A 189 20.08 -16.32 19.14
CA LEU A 189 20.76 -15.41 18.23
C LEU A 189 22.12 -14.95 18.76
N LEU A 190 22.25 -14.78 20.08
CA LEU A 190 23.48 -14.27 20.71
C LEU A 190 24.45 -15.37 21.16
N LYS A 191 24.00 -16.64 21.27
CA LYS A 191 24.84 -17.77 21.74
C LYS A 191 25.53 -18.61 20.65
N SER A 192 25.36 -18.36 19.34
CA SER A 192 26.01 -19.21 18.30
C SER A 192 26.83 -18.46 17.25
N LYS A 193 28.14 -18.72 17.24
CA LYS A 193 28.89 -18.98 16.00
C LYS A 193 28.86 -20.49 15.75
N LYS A 194 28.55 -20.86 14.50
CA LYS A 194 28.50 -22.21 13.90
C LYS A 194 27.31 -23.09 14.32
N HIS A 195 26.21 -22.96 13.59
CA HIS A 195 25.61 -24.17 13.03
C HIS A 195 25.14 -23.93 11.58
N ASP A 196 25.57 -24.85 10.73
CA ASP A 196 25.20 -25.00 9.34
C ASP A 196 23.85 -25.73 9.24
N ARG A 197 23.13 -25.45 8.16
CA ARG A 197 21.98 -26.18 7.60
C ARG A 197 20.60 -26.16 8.30
N ASP A 198 19.65 -25.77 7.46
CA ASP A 198 18.27 -26.26 7.33
C ASP A 198 17.14 -25.55 8.08
N ASP A 199 17.03 -24.23 7.87
CA ASP A 199 15.97 -23.41 8.47
C ASP A 199 14.67 -23.34 7.63
N ARG A 200 14.37 -24.40 6.85
CA ARG A 200 13.14 -24.46 6.03
C ARG A 200 11.93 -25.09 6.74
N LYS A 201 12.07 -25.66 7.94
CA LYS A 201 11.01 -26.52 8.53
C LYS A 201 10.13 -26.02 9.68
N PRO A 202 10.25 -24.81 10.29
CA PRO A 202 9.23 -24.35 11.23
C PRO A 202 8.10 -23.52 10.60
N ARG A 203 8.23 -23.06 9.34
CA ARG A 203 7.19 -22.26 8.68
C ARG A 203 5.99 -23.09 8.22
N LEU A 204 6.21 -24.34 7.85
CA LEU A 204 5.17 -25.19 7.25
C LEU A 204 4.10 -25.60 8.26
N ALA A 205 4.52 -26.09 9.43
CA ALA A 205 3.60 -26.49 10.51
C ALA A 205 2.77 -25.30 11.02
N LYS A 206 3.37 -24.11 11.13
CA LYS A 206 2.68 -22.88 11.53
C LYS A 206 1.69 -22.38 10.47
N ARG A 207 1.99 -22.58 9.17
CA ARG A 207 1.09 -22.24 8.07
C ARG A 207 -0.08 -23.23 7.93
N ILE A 208 0.17 -24.52 8.15
CA ILE A 208 -0.87 -25.55 8.21
C ILE A 208 -1.80 -25.28 9.39
N ALA A 209 -1.26 -24.99 10.58
CA ALA A 209 -2.04 -24.67 11.78
C ALA A 209 -2.85 -23.37 11.68
N MET A 210 -2.46 -22.42 10.81
CA MET A 210 -3.24 -21.21 10.51
C MET A 210 -4.21 -21.38 9.31
N GLY A 211 -4.32 -22.58 8.72
CA GLY A 211 -5.17 -22.84 7.56
C GLY A 211 -4.63 -22.29 6.22
N VAL A 212 -3.37 -21.85 6.17
CA VAL A 212 -2.77 -21.08 5.06
C VAL A 212 -2.05 -21.96 4.03
N TYR A 213 -1.82 -23.25 4.31
CA TYR A 213 -1.06 -24.11 3.41
C TYR A 213 -1.75 -25.44 3.14
N ARG A 214 -2.40 -25.51 1.97
CA ARG A 214 -2.68 -26.75 1.26
C ARG A 214 -1.48 -27.02 0.33
N PRO A 215 -0.88 -28.22 0.30
CA PRO A 215 0.11 -28.56 -0.71
C PRO A 215 -0.57 -28.45 -2.09
N ARG A 216 -0.12 -27.49 -2.91
CA ARG A 216 -0.70 -27.24 -4.23
C ARG A 216 0.17 -27.88 -5.29
N GLN A 217 -0.44 -28.42 -6.33
CA GLN A 217 0.32 -28.74 -7.53
C GLN A 217 0.77 -27.41 -8.18
N PRO A 218 2.07 -27.24 -8.45
CA PRO A 218 2.55 -26.08 -9.17
C PRO A 218 1.99 -26.11 -10.61
N TRP A 219 1.43 -25.00 -11.04
CA TRP A 219 0.97 -24.81 -12.41
C TRP A 219 2.18 -24.50 -13.31
N SER A 220 2.36 -25.27 -14.38
CA SER A 220 3.36 -24.93 -15.38
C SER A 220 2.89 -23.73 -16.23
N PRO A 221 3.82 -22.89 -16.75
CA PRO A 221 3.45 -21.80 -17.65
C PRO A 221 2.66 -22.26 -18.88
N GLU A 222 2.97 -23.44 -19.41
CA GLU A 222 2.29 -24.04 -20.56
C GLU A 222 0.85 -24.43 -20.21
N ALA A 223 0.64 -25.05 -19.04
CA ALA A 223 -0.70 -25.41 -18.58
C ALA A 223 -1.59 -24.17 -18.36
N LEU A 224 -1.01 -23.10 -17.83
CA LEU A 224 -1.71 -21.81 -17.65
C LEU A 224 -2.04 -21.16 -18.99
N LEU A 225 -1.13 -21.24 -19.97
CA LEU A 225 -1.38 -20.72 -21.31
C LEU A 225 -2.48 -21.53 -22.02
N ASP A 226 -2.48 -22.85 -21.90
CA ASP A 226 -3.53 -23.70 -22.47
C ASP A 226 -4.90 -23.44 -21.83
N ALA A 227 -4.93 -23.19 -20.52
CA ALA A 227 -6.16 -22.76 -19.87
C ALA A 227 -6.62 -21.38 -20.35
N ALA A 228 -5.70 -20.43 -20.56
CA ALA A 228 -6.04 -19.13 -21.13
C ALA A 228 -6.58 -19.25 -22.56
N ARG A 229 -5.97 -20.11 -23.40
CA ARG A 229 -6.47 -20.41 -24.76
C ARG A 229 -7.90 -20.95 -24.74
N LYS A 230 -8.21 -21.85 -23.81
CA LYS A 230 -9.56 -22.40 -23.61
C LYS A 230 -10.54 -21.32 -23.17
N LEU A 231 -10.17 -20.51 -22.17
CA LEU A 231 -11.00 -19.42 -21.67
C LEU A 231 -11.38 -18.41 -22.76
N TYR A 232 -10.45 -18.07 -23.64
CA TYR A 232 -10.67 -17.13 -24.74
C TYR A 232 -11.19 -17.78 -26.03
N GLY A 233 -11.34 -19.12 -26.07
CA GLY A 233 -11.68 -19.84 -27.29
C GLY A 233 -10.68 -19.62 -28.44
N ASN A 234 -9.43 -19.27 -28.13
CA ASN A 234 -8.41 -18.90 -29.12
C ASN A 234 -7.15 -19.78 -28.95
N PRO A 235 -6.99 -20.83 -29.77
CA PRO A 235 -5.82 -21.72 -29.72
C PRO A 235 -4.48 -21.04 -30.03
N ARG A 236 -4.51 -19.92 -30.76
CA ARG A 236 -3.31 -19.16 -31.14
C ARG A 236 -2.94 -18.08 -30.12
N MET A 237 -3.69 -17.98 -29.02
CA MET A 237 -3.37 -17.05 -27.94
C MET A 237 -1.97 -17.35 -27.38
N ALA A 238 -1.22 -16.28 -27.17
CA ALA A 238 0.08 -16.26 -26.52
C ALA A 238 0.07 -15.21 -25.41
N TRP A 239 1.03 -15.29 -24.49
CA TRP A 239 1.27 -14.21 -23.53
C TRP A 239 1.60 -12.91 -24.28
N LYS A 240 1.01 -11.79 -23.84
CA LYS A 240 1.27 -10.48 -24.44
C LYS A 240 2.67 -9.96 -24.13
N SER A 241 3.25 -10.38 -23.00
CA SER A 241 4.63 -10.08 -22.62
C SER A 241 5.17 -11.12 -21.64
N PRO A 242 6.51 -11.24 -21.49
CA PRO A 242 7.13 -12.10 -20.48
C PRO A 242 6.68 -11.75 -19.06
N GLU A 243 6.42 -10.47 -18.77
CA GLU A 243 5.96 -10.03 -17.45
C GLU A 243 4.50 -10.44 -17.16
N GLN A 244 3.67 -10.58 -18.19
CA GLN A 244 2.31 -11.12 -18.02
C GLN A 244 2.38 -12.61 -17.61
N GLU A 245 3.25 -13.37 -18.27
CA GLU A 245 3.51 -14.78 -17.93
C GLU A 245 4.11 -14.92 -16.53
N GLU A 246 5.14 -14.11 -16.21
CA GLU A 246 5.76 -14.09 -14.88
C GLU A 246 4.72 -13.74 -13.81
N ALA A 247 3.86 -12.74 -14.05
CA ALA A 247 2.82 -12.36 -13.12
C ALA A 247 1.83 -13.49 -12.87
N MET A 248 1.31 -14.12 -13.93
CA MET A 248 0.37 -15.24 -13.79
C MET A 248 1.01 -16.41 -13.05
N THR A 249 2.22 -16.81 -13.46
CA THR A 249 2.94 -17.94 -12.84
C THR A 249 3.24 -17.65 -11.36
N THR A 250 3.62 -16.41 -11.03
CA THR A 250 3.89 -15.98 -9.64
C THR A 250 2.62 -16.00 -8.79
N ILE A 251 1.49 -15.56 -9.33
CA ILE A 251 0.18 -15.58 -8.68
C ILE A 251 -0.21 -17.03 -8.39
N MET A 252 -0.15 -17.89 -9.41
CA MET A 252 -0.56 -19.31 -9.33
C MET A 252 0.39 -20.17 -8.50
N SER A 253 1.67 -19.79 -8.40
CA SER A 253 2.65 -20.38 -7.47
C SER A 253 2.45 -19.92 -6.01
N TRP A 254 1.44 -19.08 -5.76
CA TRP A 254 1.06 -18.57 -4.45
C TRP A 254 2.17 -17.77 -3.75
N THR A 255 2.73 -16.77 -4.43
CA THR A 255 3.54 -15.76 -3.74
C THR A 255 2.63 -14.85 -2.92
N GLU A 256 2.84 -14.75 -1.61
CA GLU A 256 1.92 -14.09 -0.66
C GLU A 256 1.57 -12.65 -1.05
N GLN A 257 2.53 -11.89 -1.57
CA GLN A 257 2.35 -10.49 -1.95
C GLN A 257 2.96 -10.25 -3.33
N VAL A 258 2.12 -9.89 -4.30
CA VAL A 258 2.52 -9.63 -5.69
C VAL A 258 2.09 -8.22 -6.08
N VAL A 259 3.00 -7.46 -6.69
CA VAL A 259 2.71 -6.15 -7.28
C VAL A 259 3.03 -6.22 -8.76
N ALA A 260 2.01 -6.25 -9.62
CA ALA A 260 2.17 -6.30 -11.06
C ALA A 260 1.82 -4.95 -11.69
N VAL A 261 2.85 -4.27 -12.21
CA VAL A 261 2.71 -3.02 -12.96
C VAL A 261 2.82 -3.32 -14.45
N LEU A 262 1.66 -3.45 -15.11
CA LEU A 262 1.58 -3.77 -16.54
C LEU A 262 0.81 -2.67 -17.27
N PRO A 263 1.27 -2.20 -18.45
CA PRO A 263 0.62 -1.10 -19.15
C PRO A 263 -0.83 -1.42 -19.53
N THR A 264 -1.59 -0.38 -19.85
CA THR A 264 -2.97 -0.53 -20.33
C THR A 264 -2.97 -1.34 -21.62
N GLY A 265 -3.89 -2.30 -21.74
CA GLY A 265 -3.94 -3.23 -22.87
C GLY A 265 -3.00 -4.45 -22.78
N ALA A 266 -2.07 -4.50 -21.82
CA ALA A 266 -1.15 -5.64 -21.64
C ALA A 266 -1.78 -6.91 -21.05
N GLY A 267 -3.11 -6.93 -20.91
CA GLY A 267 -3.84 -8.13 -20.48
C GLY A 267 -3.85 -8.35 -18.97
N LYS A 268 -3.83 -7.28 -18.16
CA LYS A 268 -3.99 -7.34 -16.69
C LYS A 268 -5.22 -8.15 -16.26
N SER A 269 -6.34 -8.02 -16.99
CA SER A 269 -7.59 -8.71 -16.64
C SER A 269 -7.45 -10.23 -16.60
N LEU A 270 -6.59 -10.81 -17.44
CA LEU A 270 -6.33 -12.25 -17.44
C LEU A 270 -5.83 -12.72 -16.07
N LEU A 271 -5.07 -11.89 -15.35
CA LEU A 271 -4.46 -12.21 -14.05
C LEU A 271 -5.48 -12.48 -12.94
N PHE A 272 -6.72 -12.01 -13.07
CA PHE A 272 -7.80 -12.30 -12.13
C PHE A 272 -8.95 -13.10 -12.73
N MET A 273 -9.08 -13.15 -14.06
CA MET A 273 -10.13 -13.94 -14.73
C MET A 273 -9.76 -15.40 -14.94
N LEU A 274 -8.48 -15.72 -15.17
CA LEU A 274 -8.05 -17.11 -15.38
C LEU A 274 -8.08 -17.94 -14.09
N PRO A 275 -7.57 -17.47 -12.93
CA PRO A 275 -7.54 -18.29 -11.73
C PRO A 275 -8.89 -18.92 -11.33
N PRO A 276 -10.03 -18.21 -11.31
CA PRO A 276 -11.31 -18.80 -10.88
C PRO A 276 -11.86 -19.90 -11.82
N THR A 277 -11.32 -20.04 -13.04
CA THR A 277 -11.76 -21.08 -13.99
C THR A 277 -10.98 -22.39 -13.85
N LEU A 278 -9.94 -22.41 -13.01
CA LEU A 278 -9.06 -23.55 -12.83
C LEU A 278 -9.51 -24.39 -11.61
N SER A 279 -9.56 -25.71 -11.78
CA SER A 279 -9.76 -26.63 -10.67
C SER A 279 -8.67 -26.45 -9.61
N ASP A 280 -9.03 -26.44 -8.33
CA ASP A 280 -8.12 -26.23 -7.19
C ASP A 280 -7.48 -24.82 -7.07
N ALA A 281 -7.87 -23.85 -7.88
CA ALA A 281 -7.37 -22.47 -7.78
C ALA A 281 -8.17 -21.58 -6.83
N GLY A 282 -9.29 -22.09 -6.30
CA GLY A 282 -10.14 -21.49 -5.27
C GLY A 282 -10.75 -20.13 -5.65
N ILE A 283 -11.30 -19.46 -4.64
CA ILE A 283 -12.03 -18.20 -4.80
C ILE A 283 -11.05 -17.04 -4.96
N THR A 284 -11.34 -16.18 -5.93
CA THR A 284 -10.65 -14.91 -6.16
C THR A 284 -11.57 -13.75 -5.81
N VAL A 285 -11.19 -12.91 -4.85
CA VAL A 285 -11.87 -11.63 -4.59
C VAL A 285 -11.20 -10.55 -5.43
N LEU A 286 -11.96 -9.83 -6.25
CA LEU A 286 -11.53 -8.65 -6.98
C LEU A 286 -12.09 -7.40 -6.29
N VAL A 287 -11.21 -6.59 -5.71
CA VAL A 287 -11.54 -5.28 -5.16
C VAL A 287 -11.42 -4.22 -6.26
N VAL A 288 -12.53 -3.55 -6.54
CA VAL A 288 -12.63 -2.49 -7.53
C VAL A 288 -12.72 -1.13 -6.81
N PRO A 289 -11.70 -0.28 -6.90
CA PRO A 289 -11.68 0.99 -6.16
C PRO A 289 -12.67 2.05 -6.69
N LEU A 290 -13.12 1.94 -7.95
CA LEU A 290 -13.98 2.93 -8.59
C LEU A 290 -15.26 2.27 -9.14
N VAL A 291 -16.42 2.73 -8.65
CA VAL A 291 -17.76 2.24 -9.06
C VAL A 291 -17.98 2.38 -10.57
N ALA A 292 -17.36 3.38 -11.22
CA ALA A 292 -17.47 3.61 -12.66
C ALA A 292 -16.89 2.44 -13.50
N LEU A 293 -15.91 1.70 -12.97
CA LEU A 293 -15.28 0.56 -13.64
C LEU A 293 -16.07 -0.75 -13.48
N ARG A 294 -17.07 -0.80 -12.60
CA ARG A 294 -17.79 -2.03 -12.24
C ARG A 294 -18.44 -2.69 -13.46
N GLY A 295 -19.12 -1.91 -14.30
CA GLY A 295 -19.84 -2.43 -15.47
C GLY A 295 -18.91 -3.09 -16.49
N ASP A 296 -17.81 -2.42 -16.85
CA ASP A 296 -16.84 -2.93 -17.82
C ASP A 296 -16.04 -4.11 -17.28
N LEU A 297 -15.70 -4.11 -15.98
CA LEU A 297 -14.99 -5.21 -15.33
C LEU A 297 -15.84 -6.48 -15.23
N LEU A 298 -17.16 -6.36 -15.18
CA LEU A 298 -18.11 -7.48 -15.15
C LEU A 298 -18.51 -7.98 -16.53
N ARG A 299 -18.48 -7.11 -17.55
CA ARG A 299 -18.86 -7.48 -18.92
C ARG A 299 -18.08 -8.69 -19.41
N ARG A 300 -16.75 -8.70 -19.25
CA ARG A 300 -15.89 -9.81 -19.71
C ARG A 300 -16.12 -11.12 -18.97
N PRO A 301 -16.13 -11.17 -17.61
CA PRO A 301 -16.53 -12.37 -16.89
C PRO A 301 -17.89 -12.93 -17.31
N ARG A 302 -18.90 -12.06 -17.54
CA ARG A 302 -20.23 -12.48 -18.01
C ARG A 302 -20.18 -13.08 -19.41
N GLU A 303 -19.53 -12.40 -20.36
CA GLU A 303 -19.36 -12.88 -21.75
C GLU A 303 -18.60 -14.21 -21.82
N MET A 304 -17.61 -14.40 -20.94
CA MET A 304 -16.81 -15.62 -20.84
C MET A 304 -17.45 -16.70 -19.97
N SER A 305 -18.67 -16.49 -19.46
CA SER A 305 -19.37 -17.41 -18.55
C SER A 305 -18.53 -17.83 -17.33
N ILE A 306 -17.72 -16.90 -16.81
CA ILE A 306 -16.99 -17.09 -15.55
C ILE A 306 -17.99 -16.98 -14.41
N ASP A 307 -18.02 -17.97 -13.53
CA ASP A 307 -18.81 -17.95 -12.30
C ASP A 307 -18.39 -16.76 -11.42
N HIS A 308 -19.31 -15.82 -11.22
CA HIS A 308 -19.03 -14.58 -10.53
C HIS A 308 -20.20 -14.11 -9.66
N LEU A 309 -19.84 -13.44 -8.57
CA LEU A 309 -20.76 -12.82 -7.63
C LEU A 309 -20.34 -11.37 -7.40
N GLU A 310 -21.27 -10.45 -7.58
CA GLU A 310 -21.11 -9.09 -7.08
C GLU A 310 -21.54 -9.09 -5.61
N TRP A 311 -20.64 -8.81 -4.68
CA TRP A 311 -20.91 -8.93 -3.25
C TRP A 311 -21.50 -7.63 -2.68
N PRO A 312 -22.79 -7.61 -2.27
CA PRO A 312 -23.32 -6.56 -1.40
C PRO A 312 -23.07 -6.87 0.09
N PRO A 313 -23.11 -5.85 0.97
CA PRO A 313 -23.05 -6.06 2.42
C PRO A 313 -24.10 -7.08 2.90
N GLY A 314 -23.66 -8.08 3.66
CA GLY A 314 -24.51 -9.15 4.18
C GLY A 314 -24.63 -10.40 3.30
N GLU A 315 -24.11 -10.36 2.07
CA GLU A 315 -24.08 -11.50 1.16
C GLU A 315 -23.20 -12.65 1.70
N ARG A 316 -23.66 -13.88 1.48
CA ARG A 316 -22.99 -15.13 1.91
C ARG A 316 -22.76 -16.13 0.79
N GLY A 317 -23.28 -15.86 -0.42
CA GLY A 317 -23.08 -16.68 -1.61
C GLY A 317 -21.60 -16.85 -1.94
N GLU A 318 -21.27 -17.93 -2.64
CA GLU A 318 -19.92 -18.24 -3.09
C GLU A 318 -19.91 -18.28 -4.62
N ALA A 319 -18.83 -17.77 -5.21
CA ALA A 319 -18.54 -17.87 -6.63
C ALA A 319 -17.02 -17.94 -6.84
N GLY A 320 -16.58 -18.46 -7.98
CA GLY A 320 -15.17 -18.47 -8.37
C GLY A 320 -14.54 -17.07 -8.30
N LEU A 321 -15.25 -16.07 -8.84
CA LEU A 321 -14.85 -14.65 -8.82
C LEU A 321 -15.83 -13.80 -8.00
N ILE A 322 -15.36 -13.17 -6.93
CA ILE A 322 -16.18 -12.26 -6.11
C ILE A 322 -15.75 -10.83 -6.37
N LEU A 323 -16.65 -9.97 -6.84
CA LEU A 323 -16.39 -8.55 -7.02
C LEU A 323 -16.91 -7.75 -5.84
N VAL A 324 -16.07 -6.87 -5.31
CA VAL A 324 -16.42 -6.00 -4.17
C VAL A 324 -15.85 -4.61 -4.40
N THR A 325 -16.59 -3.55 -4.04
CA THR A 325 -16.05 -2.18 -4.10
C THR A 325 -15.06 -1.94 -2.96
N ALA A 326 -14.15 -0.97 -3.09
CA ALA A 326 -13.23 -0.63 -1.98
C ALA A 326 -13.99 -0.23 -0.70
N GLU A 327 -15.12 0.49 -0.83
CA GLU A 327 -16.00 0.84 0.28
C GLU A 327 -16.56 -0.40 0.98
N ALA A 328 -17.11 -1.34 0.22
CA ALA A 328 -17.71 -2.55 0.76
C ALA A 328 -16.65 -3.51 1.34
N ALA A 329 -15.48 -3.61 0.71
CA ALA A 329 -14.36 -4.42 1.16
C ALA A 329 -13.86 -3.96 2.55
N SER A 330 -13.96 -2.66 2.82
CA SER A 330 -13.54 -2.07 4.09
C SER A 330 -14.57 -2.27 5.22
N SER A 331 -15.72 -2.88 4.95
CA SER A 331 -16.74 -3.14 5.96
C SER A 331 -16.38 -4.32 6.89
N LYS A 332 -16.85 -4.27 8.14
CA LYS A 332 -16.73 -5.40 9.09
C LYS A 332 -17.39 -6.67 8.55
N ASP A 333 -18.50 -6.53 7.82
CA ASP A 333 -19.23 -7.64 7.22
C ASP A 333 -18.40 -8.36 6.17
N PHE A 334 -17.73 -7.61 5.30
CA PHE A 334 -16.85 -8.21 4.30
C PHE A 334 -15.66 -8.92 4.95
N VAL A 335 -15.03 -8.31 5.96
CA VAL A 335 -13.92 -8.94 6.69
C VAL A 335 -14.38 -10.24 7.36
N LYS A 336 -15.58 -10.28 7.94
CA LYS A 336 -16.17 -11.49 8.53
C LYS A 336 -16.43 -12.56 7.47
N TYR A 337 -17.02 -12.16 6.33
CA TYR A 337 -17.26 -13.02 5.18
C TYR A 337 -15.96 -13.64 4.65
N ALA A 338 -14.95 -12.81 4.38
CA ALA A 338 -13.64 -13.27 3.90
C ALA A 338 -12.92 -14.18 4.90
N ARG A 339 -13.00 -13.89 6.21
CA ARG A 339 -12.47 -14.79 7.26
C ARG A 339 -13.15 -16.15 7.25
N SER A 340 -14.46 -16.20 7.02
CA SER A 340 -15.18 -17.47 6.89
C SER A 340 -14.65 -18.28 5.70
N LEU A 341 -14.46 -17.66 4.53
CA LEU A 341 -13.90 -18.34 3.37
C LEU A 341 -12.45 -18.81 3.60
N ILE A 342 -11.64 -18.05 4.32
CA ILE A 342 -10.27 -18.45 4.71
C ILE A 342 -10.31 -19.65 5.65
N ALA A 343 -11.18 -19.63 6.66
CA ALA A 343 -11.33 -20.74 7.61
C ALA A 343 -11.78 -22.03 6.92
N GLN A 344 -12.59 -21.91 5.87
CA GLN A 344 -13.01 -23.02 5.01
C GLN A 344 -11.99 -23.41 3.93
N GLN A 345 -10.83 -22.74 3.88
CA GLN A 345 -9.78 -22.95 2.86
C GLN A 345 -10.27 -22.73 1.41
N LYS A 346 -11.24 -21.83 1.21
CA LYS A 346 -11.79 -21.51 -0.11
C LYS A 346 -11.19 -20.23 -0.71
N LEU A 347 -10.88 -19.22 0.11
CA LEU A 347 -10.33 -17.95 -0.37
C LEU A 347 -8.83 -18.05 -0.65
N GLU A 348 -8.49 -18.03 -1.94
CA GLU A 348 -7.11 -18.20 -2.39
C GLU A 348 -6.36 -16.89 -2.57
N ARG A 349 -7.07 -15.82 -2.99
CA ARG A 349 -6.46 -14.51 -3.24
C ARG A 349 -7.44 -13.36 -3.20
N ILE A 350 -6.91 -12.19 -2.83
CA ILE A 350 -7.53 -10.88 -2.97
C ILE A 350 -6.71 -10.08 -3.99
N VAL A 351 -7.36 -9.68 -5.07
CA VAL A 351 -6.81 -8.85 -6.13
C VAL A 351 -7.31 -7.43 -5.92
N VAL A 352 -6.40 -6.45 -5.86
CA VAL A 352 -6.72 -5.02 -5.81
C VAL A 352 -6.36 -4.42 -7.15
N ASP A 353 -7.37 -4.12 -7.98
CA ASP A 353 -7.17 -3.45 -9.26
C ASP A 353 -6.99 -1.95 -9.07
N GLU A 354 -6.36 -1.29 -10.05
CA GLU A 354 -5.96 0.12 -9.99
C GLU A 354 -5.33 0.51 -8.65
N CYS A 355 -4.44 -0.35 -8.14
CA CYS A 355 -3.91 -0.26 -6.78
C CYS A 355 -3.17 1.05 -6.49
N HIS A 356 -2.70 1.76 -7.52
CA HIS A 356 -2.04 3.06 -7.40
C HIS A 356 -2.93 4.11 -6.68
N LEU A 357 -4.26 3.95 -6.72
CA LEU A 357 -5.22 4.80 -6.01
C LEU A 357 -5.03 4.76 -4.49
N THR A 358 -4.46 3.68 -3.93
CA THR A 358 -4.07 3.62 -2.50
C THR A 358 -3.05 4.69 -2.10
N VAL A 359 -2.34 5.24 -3.08
CA VAL A 359 -1.45 6.38 -2.90
C VAL A 359 -2.11 7.66 -3.40
N THR A 360 -2.57 7.68 -4.65
CA THR A 360 -2.99 8.92 -5.34
C THR A 360 -4.36 9.45 -4.90
N ALA A 361 -5.27 8.59 -4.42
CA ALA A 361 -6.64 8.98 -4.03
C ALA A 361 -6.85 9.06 -2.51
N ALA A 362 -5.85 8.69 -1.71
CA ALA A 362 -5.99 8.57 -0.26
C ALA A 362 -6.36 9.88 0.45
N HIS A 363 -6.05 11.05 -0.15
CA HIS A 363 -6.32 12.35 0.44
C HIS A 363 -7.79 12.78 0.36
N TYR A 364 -8.60 12.15 -0.51
CA TYR A 364 -10.01 12.51 -0.70
C TYR A 364 -10.98 11.32 -0.74
N ARG A 365 -10.47 10.08 -0.79
CA ARG A 365 -11.28 8.86 -0.63
C ARG A 365 -10.82 8.05 0.58
N GLN A 366 -11.46 8.30 1.73
CA GLN A 366 -11.20 7.60 2.98
C GLN A 366 -11.38 6.07 2.85
N SER A 367 -12.33 5.60 2.02
CA SER A 367 -12.57 4.18 1.74
C SER A 367 -11.35 3.44 1.19
N VAL A 368 -10.44 4.16 0.51
CA VAL A 368 -9.19 3.60 -0.02
C VAL A 368 -8.12 3.49 1.08
N VAL A 369 -8.21 4.29 2.15
CA VAL A 369 -7.38 4.19 3.36
C VAL A 369 -7.86 3.04 4.25
N ASP A 370 -9.17 2.83 4.33
CA ASP A 370 -9.80 1.78 5.14
C ASP A 370 -9.52 0.35 4.62
N MET A 371 -9.03 0.23 3.39
CA MET A 371 -8.49 -1.01 2.80
C MET A 371 -7.34 -1.62 3.64
N THR A 372 -6.76 -0.87 4.58
CA THR A 372 -5.87 -1.43 5.61
C THR A 372 -6.53 -2.57 6.41
N MET A 373 -7.85 -2.55 6.61
CA MET A 373 -8.55 -3.57 7.41
C MET A 373 -8.52 -4.94 6.76
N ILE A 374 -8.69 -5.04 5.43
CA ILE A 374 -8.64 -6.34 4.74
C ILE A 374 -7.24 -6.96 4.77
N ARG A 375 -6.18 -6.19 5.03
CA ARG A 375 -4.82 -6.73 5.15
C ARG A 375 -4.61 -7.67 6.32
N ALA A 376 -5.45 -7.57 7.34
CA ALA A 376 -5.40 -8.52 8.45
C ALA A 376 -5.82 -9.93 8.02
N LEU A 377 -6.37 -10.09 6.81
CA LEU A 377 -6.73 -11.39 6.24
C LEU A 377 -5.46 -12.13 5.79
N HIS A 378 -5.30 -13.36 6.27
CA HIS A 378 -4.17 -14.22 5.94
C HIS A 378 -4.40 -14.97 4.61
N THR A 379 -4.34 -14.24 3.50
CA THR A 379 -4.46 -14.78 2.14
C THR A 379 -3.49 -14.08 1.18
N GLN A 380 -3.38 -14.55 -0.07
CA GLN A 380 -2.54 -13.90 -1.08
C GLN A 380 -3.12 -12.53 -1.46
N PHE A 381 -2.27 -11.51 -1.52
CA PHE A 381 -2.60 -10.20 -2.07
C PHE A 381 -1.91 -9.96 -3.40
N VAL A 382 -2.71 -9.62 -4.42
CA VAL A 382 -2.23 -9.28 -5.76
C VAL A 382 -2.65 -7.84 -6.07
N TYR A 383 -1.68 -6.96 -6.26
CA TYR A 383 -1.92 -5.55 -6.58
C TYR A 383 -1.64 -5.31 -8.06
N LEU A 384 -2.66 -4.87 -8.80
CA LEU A 384 -2.58 -4.65 -10.25
C LEU A 384 -2.73 -3.16 -10.55
N THR A 385 -1.89 -2.65 -11.46
CA THR A 385 -1.98 -1.26 -11.93
C THR A 385 -1.22 -1.06 -13.24
N ALA A 386 -1.60 -0.05 -14.02
CA ALA A 386 -0.78 0.43 -15.15
C ALA A 386 0.14 1.59 -14.78
N THR A 387 -0.17 2.32 -13.72
CA THR A 387 0.26 3.72 -13.55
C THR A 387 0.92 3.98 -12.20
N LEU A 388 1.69 3.01 -11.70
CA LEU A 388 2.52 3.18 -10.52
C LEU A 388 3.98 3.46 -10.93
N PRO A 389 4.45 4.71 -10.96
CA PRO A 389 5.85 5.03 -11.29
C PRO A 389 6.82 4.53 -10.19
N PRO A 390 8.10 4.25 -10.51
CA PRO A 390 9.09 3.81 -9.53
C PRO A 390 9.28 4.77 -8.36
N SER A 391 9.15 6.08 -8.59
CA SER A 391 9.21 7.11 -7.54
C SER A 391 8.12 6.97 -6.48
N MET A 392 6.97 6.38 -6.82
CA MET A 392 5.86 6.12 -5.89
C MET A 392 5.90 4.71 -5.28
N GLN A 393 6.87 3.86 -5.65
CA GLN A 393 6.87 2.45 -5.24
C GLN A 393 7.10 2.30 -3.73
N ASP A 394 8.01 3.07 -3.14
CA ASP A 394 8.30 3.00 -1.71
C ASP A 394 7.12 3.47 -0.87
N GLU A 395 6.51 4.60 -1.27
CA GLU A 395 5.28 5.11 -0.65
C GLU A 395 4.13 4.10 -0.79
N PHE A 396 3.97 3.49 -1.96
CA PHE A 396 3.00 2.44 -2.18
C PHE A 396 3.24 1.26 -1.24
N ILE A 397 4.47 0.74 -1.13
CA ILE A 397 4.82 -0.37 -0.23
C ILE A 397 4.53 -0.01 1.24
N GLU A 398 4.90 1.21 1.66
CA GLU A 398 4.73 1.68 3.04
C GLU A 398 3.26 1.84 3.42
N ARG A 399 2.49 2.61 2.62
CA ARG A 399 1.04 2.77 2.80
C ARG A 399 0.34 1.43 2.70
N ASN A 400 0.86 0.55 1.83
CA ASN A 400 0.32 -0.78 1.65
C ASN A 400 0.85 -1.83 2.66
N HIS A 401 1.64 -1.44 3.66
CA HIS A 401 2.25 -2.32 4.66
C HIS A 401 2.82 -3.63 4.08
N LEU A 402 3.37 -3.56 2.87
CA LEU A 402 3.86 -4.74 2.15
C LEU A 402 5.21 -5.15 2.71
N LEU A 403 5.43 -6.46 2.84
CA LEU A 403 6.63 -7.07 3.38
C LEU A 403 7.38 -7.78 2.26
N ARG A 404 8.31 -7.07 1.63
CA ARG A 404 9.11 -7.57 0.48
C ARG A 404 8.23 -8.21 -0.61
N PRO A 405 7.27 -7.47 -1.20
CA PRO A 405 6.42 -8.01 -2.25
C PRO A 405 7.26 -8.40 -3.47
N LYS A 406 6.80 -9.40 -4.22
CA LYS A 406 7.33 -9.70 -5.55
C LYS A 406 6.78 -8.68 -6.53
N SER A 407 7.62 -7.72 -6.89
CA SER A 407 7.29 -6.68 -7.88
C SER A 407 7.64 -7.15 -9.29
N ILE A 408 6.67 -7.10 -10.20
CA ILE A 408 6.80 -7.41 -11.62
C ILE A 408 6.37 -6.17 -12.39
N ARG A 409 7.25 -5.66 -13.24
CA ARG A 409 7.02 -4.39 -13.95
C ARG A 409 7.37 -4.55 -15.42
N ALA A 410 6.36 -4.39 -16.27
CA ALA A 410 6.58 -4.24 -17.70
C ALA A 410 6.89 -2.78 -18.04
N SER A 411 7.55 -2.55 -19.17
CA SER A 411 7.75 -1.20 -19.69
C SER A 411 6.41 -0.57 -20.02
N SER A 412 6.19 0.65 -19.53
CA SER A 412 5.02 1.46 -19.91
C SER A 412 5.16 2.13 -21.28
N ASN A 413 6.29 1.90 -21.99
CA ASN A 413 6.52 2.47 -23.31
C ASN A 413 5.54 1.90 -24.34
N ARG A 414 4.81 2.80 -25.02
CA ARG A 414 3.97 2.44 -26.16
C ARG A 414 4.64 2.95 -27.44
N PRO A 415 5.37 2.08 -28.18
CA PRO A 415 6.17 2.52 -29.31
C PRO A 415 5.34 3.12 -30.45
N ASN A 416 4.05 2.79 -30.49
CA ASN A 416 3.09 3.28 -31.45
C ASN A 416 2.44 4.62 -31.07
N LEU A 417 2.60 5.10 -29.82
CA LEU A 417 2.03 6.37 -29.37
C LEU A 417 3.07 7.51 -29.42
N PHE A 418 2.74 8.55 -30.17
CA PHE A 418 3.57 9.75 -30.35
C PHE A 418 3.03 10.90 -29.51
N TYR A 419 3.87 11.45 -28.63
CA TYR A 419 3.50 12.55 -27.75
C TYR A 419 3.91 13.89 -28.34
N MET A 420 3.01 14.87 -28.27
CA MET A 420 3.19 16.23 -28.77
C MET A 420 2.73 17.23 -27.70
N VAL A 421 3.39 18.36 -27.64
CA VAL A 421 2.96 19.51 -26.82
C VAL A 421 2.93 20.73 -27.71
N ARG A 422 1.82 21.46 -27.70
CA ARG A 422 1.68 22.73 -28.42
C ARG A 422 1.21 23.81 -27.47
N ARG A 423 1.66 25.03 -27.71
CA ARG A 423 1.14 26.21 -27.04
C ARG A 423 0.10 26.86 -27.95
N ALA A 424 -1.02 27.24 -27.35
CA ALA A 424 -2.04 28.05 -27.98
C ALA A 424 -1.43 29.39 -28.44
N GLN A 425 -1.97 29.92 -29.53
CA GLN A 425 -1.54 31.18 -30.12
C GLN A 425 -2.25 32.35 -29.45
N VAL A 426 -1.47 33.37 -29.08
CA VAL A 426 -1.97 34.60 -28.45
C VAL A 426 -2.89 35.35 -29.43
N GLY A 427 -4.03 35.84 -28.93
CA GLY A 427 -4.90 36.77 -29.66
C GLY A 427 -5.73 36.18 -30.80
N ARG A 428 -5.78 34.85 -30.98
CA ARG A 428 -6.55 34.20 -32.05
C ARG A 428 -7.96 33.76 -31.64
N ALA A 429 -8.07 33.02 -30.54
CA ALA A 429 -9.33 32.47 -30.01
C ALA A 429 -9.09 31.92 -28.60
N SER A 430 -10.14 31.57 -27.85
CA SER A 430 -10.01 30.85 -26.58
C SER A 430 -9.26 29.52 -26.74
N LEU A 431 -8.73 28.98 -25.64
CA LEU A 431 -8.02 27.69 -25.67
C LEU A 431 -8.92 26.55 -26.21
N LEU A 432 -10.23 26.58 -25.91
CA LEU A 432 -11.18 25.58 -26.36
C LEU A 432 -11.43 25.69 -27.87
N GLU A 433 -11.62 26.89 -28.40
CA GLU A 433 -11.78 27.11 -29.84
C GLU A 433 -10.53 26.66 -30.61
N GLN A 434 -9.33 26.92 -30.07
CA GLN A 434 -8.09 26.43 -30.67
C GLN A 434 -7.97 24.91 -30.61
N ALA A 435 -8.42 24.26 -29.52
CA ALA A 435 -8.46 22.81 -29.42
C ALA A 435 -9.44 22.19 -30.44
N ALA A 436 -10.60 22.83 -30.64
CA ALA A 436 -11.57 22.41 -31.64
C ALA A 436 -11.00 22.53 -33.05
N ALA A 437 -10.37 23.65 -33.38
CA ALA A 437 -9.72 23.86 -34.66
C ALA A 437 -8.62 22.83 -34.92
N GLU A 438 -7.77 22.54 -33.93
CA GLU A 438 -6.72 21.51 -34.03
C GLU A 438 -7.30 20.11 -34.28
N ALA A 439 -8.39 19.74 -33.60
CA ALA A 439 -9.05 18.46 -33.82
C ALA A 439 -9.68 18.36 -35.21
N GLN A 440 -10.37 19.42 -35.67
CA GLN A 440 -10.99 19.48 -36.98
C GLN A 440 -9.96 19.48 -38.10
N ASP A 441 -8.89 20.27 -37.99
CA ASP A 441 -7.79 20.30 -38.95
C ASP A 441 -7.08 18.96 -39.01
N ALA A 442 -6.82 18.33 -37.85
CA ALA A 442 -6.27 16.98 -37.82
C ALA A 442 -7.19 16.00 -38.56
N TRP A 443 -8.50 16.03 -38.28
CA TRP A 443 -9.44 15.10 -38.91
C TRP A 443 -9.53 15.27 -40.43
N GLN A 444 -9.65 16.52 -40.89
CA GLN A 444 -9.96 16.82 -42.28
C GLN A 444 -8.72 16.88 -43.19
N ARG A 445 -7.58 17.36 -42.68
CA ARG A 445 -6.44 17.77 -43.52
C ARG A 445 -5.19 16.91 -43.35
N SER A 446 -5.11 16.11 -42.29
CA SER A 446 -3.87 15.37 -42.01
C SER A 446 -3.66 14.17 -42.93
N GLY A 447 -4.74 13.58 -43.45
CA GLY A 447 -4.70 12.30 -44.17
C GLY A 447 -4.25 11.12 -43.30
N LEU A 448 -4.23 11.28 -41.97
CA LEU A 448 -3.72 10.28 -41.03
C LEU A 448 -4.76 9.26 -40.56
N PHE A 449 -6.04 9.49 -40.84
CA PHE A 449 -7.14 8.74 -40.22
C PHE A 449 -7.99 8.01 -41.26
N ASP A 450 -8.34 6.78 -40.92
CA ASP A 450 -9.34 5.97 -41.60
C ASP A 450 -10.73 6.39 -41.11
N THR A 451 -11.41 7.23 -41.89
CA THR A 451 -12.74 7.78 -41.55
C THR A 451 -13.84 6.75 -41.30
N SER A 452 -13.61 5.46 -41.64
CA SER A 452 -14.57 4.39 -41.38
C SER A 452 -14.55 3.85 -39.94
N ARG A 453 -13.48 4.11 -39.18
CA ARG A 453 -13.25 3.51 -37.85
C ARG A 453 -12.40 4.33 -36.90
N ASP A 454 -11.66 5.32 -37.36
CA ASP A 454 -10.78 6.06 -36.47
C ASP A 454 -11.55 7.14 -35.71
N ASN A 455 -11.19 7.32 -34.44
CA ASN A 455 -11.88 8.26 -33.56
C ASN A 455 -10.92 9.10 -32.70
N LEU A 456 -11.41 10.25 -32.23
CA LEU A 456 -10.65 11.25 -31.49
C LEU A 456 -11.29 11.54 -30.13
N ILE A 457 -10.46 11.72 -29.10
CA ILE A 457 -10.91 12.11 -27.75
C ILE A 457 -10.26 13.43 -27.36
N LEU A 458 -11.06 14.37 -26.85
CA LEU A 458 -10.59 15.62 -26.28
C LEU A 458 -10.88 15.65 -24.78
N TYR A 459 -9.84 15.69 -23.95
CA TYR A 459 -9.96 15.79 -22.50
C TYR A 459 -9.90 17.25 -22.04
N VAL A 460 -10.87 17.65 -21.21
CA VAL A 460 -10.95 18.96 -20.56
C VAL A 460 -11.15 18.78 -19.05
N ARG A 461 -10.90 19.84 -18.27
CA ARG A 461 -10.90 19.77 -16.80
C ARG A 461 -12.29 19.85 -16.19
N THR A 462 -13.14 20.72 -16.72
CA THR A 462 -14.47 20.96 -16.15
C THR A 462 -15.58 20.49 -17.07
N ARG A 463 -16.73 20.19 -16.47
CA ARG A 463 -17.96 19.88 -17.22
C ARG A 463 -18.38 21.03 -18.13
N ASP A 464 -18.21 22.26 -17.68
CA ASP A 464 -18.63 23.44 -18.45
C ASP A 464 -17.76 23.59 -19.70
N GLN A 465 -16.44 23.37 -19.56
CA GLN A 465 -15.53 23.27 -20.71
C GLN A 465 -15.90 22.11 -21.64
N ALA A 466 -16.35 20.98 -21.09
CA ALA A 466 -16.75 19.83 -21.90
C ALA A 466 -17.97 20.15 -22.75
N ASN A 467 -18.98 20.80 -22.16
CA ASN A 467 -20.18 21.21 -22.86
C ASN A 467 -19.88 22.30 -23.91
N GLU A 468 -19.03 23.28 -23.57
CA GLU A 468 -18.64 24.35 -24.48
C GLU A 468 -17.88 23.79 -25.70
N LEU A 469 -16.84 22.99 -25.47
CA LEU A 469 -16.05 22.39 -26.54
C LEU A 469 -16.86 21.40 -27.38
N ALA A 470 -17.74 20.62 -26.75
CA ALA A 470 -18.67 19.76 -27.46
C ALA A 470 -19.65 20.56 -28.32
N GLY A 471 -20.12 21.71 -27.85
CA GLY A 471 -20.94 22.64 -28.63
C GLY A 471 -20.21 23.17 -29.86
N ILE A 472 -18.93 23.56 -29.71
CA ILE A 472 -18.09 24.04 -30.82
C ILE A 472 -17.86 22.95 -31.87
N LEU A 473 -17.56 21.72 -31.43
CA LEU A 473 -17.35 20.57 -32.31
C LEU A 473 -18.65 19.96 -32.82
N GLY A 474 -19.79 20.40 -32.30
CA GLY A 474 -21.10 19.81 -32.53
C GLY A 474 -21.12 18.33 -32.20
N CYS A 475 -20.52 17.90 -31.07
CA CYS A 475 -20.40 16.50 -30.64
C CYS A 475 -20.92 16.22 -29.23
N ALA A 476 -20.82 14.96 -28.78
CA ALA A 476 -21.26 14.57 -27.45
C ALA A 476 -20.20 14.87 -26.37
N ALA A 477 -20.66 15.18 -25.16
CA ALA A 477 -19.82 15.37 -23.98
C ALA A 477 -19.96 14.21 -22.98
N TYR A 478 -18.85 13.63 -22.55
CA TYR A 478 -18.80 12.59 -21.52
C TYR A 478 -18.23 13.11 -20.20
N THR A 479 -19.06 13.12 -19.16
CA THR A 479 -18.69 13.55 -17.82
C THR A 479 -19.20 12.59 -16.75
N ALA A 480 -18.71 12.76 -15.52
CA ALA A 480 -19.20 11.97 -14.39
C ALA A 480 -20.74 12.04 -14.21
N ARG A 481 -21.37 13.14 -14.64
CA ARG A 481 -22.83 13.39 -14.56
C ARG A 481 -23.58 13.19 -15.89
N SER A 482 -23.00 12.52 -16.89
CA SER A 482 -23.67 12.21 -18.16
C SER A 482 -24.76 11.11 -18.03
N GLY A 483 -25.46 11.07 -16.90
CA GLY A 483 -26.55 10.12 -16.65
C GLY A 483 -26.11 8.78 -16.06
N SER A 484 -27.03 7.83 -16.15
CA SER A 484 -26.91 6.43 -15.79
C SER A 484 -25.83 5.71 -16.61
N THR A 485 -25.43 4.51 -16.18
CA THR A 485 -24.50 3.65 -16.94
C THR A 485 -25.01 3.36 -18.36
N ALA A 486 -26.31 3.23 -18.54
CA ALA A 486 -26.91 2.99 -19.86
C ALA A 486 -26.77 4.21 -20.79
N GLU A 487 -27.06 5.41 -20.29
CA GLU A 487 -26.91 6.66 -21.06
C GLU A 487 -25.44 6.92 -21.43
N LYS A 488 -24.52 6.68 -20.49
CA LYS A 488 -23.08 6.72 -20.76
C LYS A 488 -22.67 5.72 -21.85
N GLY A 489 -23.22 4.52 -21.82
CA GLY A 489 -23.01 3.52 -22.87
C GLY A 489 -23.53 3.96 -24.24
N GLN A 490 -24.69 4.62 -24.30
CA GLN A 490 -25.28 5.13 -25.54
C GLN A 490 -24.44 6.26 -26.16
N ILE A 491 -23.93 7.19 -25.34
CA ILE A 491 -23.02 8.26 -25.81
C ILE A 491 -21.81 7.65 -26.52
N VAL A 492 -21.23 6.62 -25.91
CA VAL A 492 -20.04 5.96 -26.41
C VAL A 492 -20.34 5.14 -27.67
N ALA A 493 -21.43 4.38 -27.68
CA ALA A 493 -21.85 3.61 -28.85
C ALA A 493 -22.14 4.54 -30.04
N GLY A 494 -22.91 5.61 -29.82
CA GLY A 494 -23.22 6.61 -30.85
C GLY A 494 -21.97 7.30 -31.40
N TRP A 495 -20.97 7.57 -30.57
CA TRP A 495 -19.68 8.09 -31.03
C TRP A 495 -18.89 7.08 -31.86
N ILE A 496 -18.84 5.81 -31.46
CA ILE A 496 -18.14 4.75 -32.20
C ILE A 496 -18.79 4.52 -33.57
N GLU A 497 -20.12 4.51 -33.61
CA GLU A 497 -20.90 4.16 -34.79
C GLU A 497 -21.07 5.32 -35.77
N SER A 498 -20.73 6.56 -35.40
CA SER A 498 -20.93 7.75 -36.22
C SER A 498 -19.73 8.05 -37.13
N PRO A 499 -19.81 7.79 -38.45
CA PRO A 499 -18.70 8.06 -39.36
C PRO A 499 -18.50 9.57 -39.61
N THR A 500 -19.54 10.36 -39.35
CA THR A 500 -19.56 11.81 -39.60
C THR A 500 -19.12 12.64 -38.40
N GLN A 501 -18.96 12.03 -37.22
CA GLN A 501 -18.75 12.74 -35.96
C GLN A 501 -17.70 12.02 -35.09
N PRO A 502 -16.42 12.13 -35.44
CA PRO A 502 -15.33 11.34 -34.87
C PRO A 502 -14.90 11.80 -33.47
N PHE A 503 -15.47 12.90 -32.97
CA PHE A 503 -15.00 13.58 -31.77
C PHE A 503 -15.84 13.21 -30.55
N LEU A 504 -15.16 12.87 -29.45
CA LEU A 504 -15.75 12.80 -28.13
C LEU A 504 -15.03 13.77 -27.20
N VAL A 505 -15.76 14.71 -26.61
CA VAL A 505 -15.22 15.59 -25.56
C VAL A 505 -15.50 14.96 -24.20
N ALA A 506 -14.51 14.89 -23.34
CA ALA A 506 -14.62 14.21 -22.07
C ALA A 506 -13.89 14.91 -20.93
N THR A 507 -14.31 14.63 -19.71
CA THR A 507 -13.49 14.85 -18.51
C THR A 507 -12.73 13.58 -18.15
N SER A 508 -11.87 13.63 -17.12
CA SER A 508 -11.15 12.46 -16.58
C SER A 508 -12.06 11.26 -16.26
N ALA A 509 -13.36 11.48 -16.06
CA ALA A 509 -14.35 10.42 -15.91
C ALA A 509 -14.44 9.42 -17.08
N PHE A 510 -14.00 9.79 -18.30
CA PHE A 510 -13.92 8.88 -19.45
C PHE A 510 -12.58 8.13 -19.53
N ALA A 511 -11.57 8.60 -18.80
CA ALA A 511 -10.25 7.98 -18.77
C ALA A 511 -10.24 6.62 -18.07
N GLU A 512 -11.40 6.12 -17.61
CA GLU A 512 -11.60 4.89 -16.86
C GLU A 512 -12.67 4.03 -17.56
N GLY A 513 -12.40 2.74 -17.81
CA GLY A 513 -13.43 1.76 -18.22
C GLY A 513 -13.52 1.42 -19.71
N PHE A 514 -13.31 2.39 -20.59
CA PHE A 514 -13.56 2.22 -22.02
C PHE A 514 -12.47 1.47 -22.82
N ASP A 515 -12.84 0.60 -23.78
CA ASP A 515 -11.88 -0.15 -24.62
C ASP A 515 -12.24 -0.17 -26.12
N TYR A 516 -11.86 0.90 -26.83
CA TYR A 516 -11.93 0.96 -28.30
C TYR A 516 -10.55 0.99 -28.93
N PRO A 517 -10.26 0.09 -29.89
CA PRO A 517 -8.92 -0.06 -30.47
C PRO A 517 -8.48 1.15 -31.33
N HIS A 518 -9.41 1.78 -32.05
CA HIS A 518 -9.13 2.69 -33.16
C HIS A 518 -9.16 4.19 -32.77
N VAL A 519 -8.85 4.53 -31.52
CA VAL A 519 -8.59 5.93 -31.17
C VAL A 519 -7.24 6.35 -31.76
N ARG A 520 -7.17 7.40 -32.58
CA ARG A 520 -5.92 7.84 -33.24
C ARG A 520 -5.31 9.11 -32.68
N LEU A 521 -6.10 10.00 -32.12
CA LEU A 521 -5.60 11.20 -31.49
C LEU A 521 -6.36 11.49 -30.19
N VAL A 522 -5.59 11.68 -29.12
CA VAL A 522 -6.07 12.18 -27.84
C VAL A 522 -5.53 13.60 -27.66
N ILE A 523 -6.40 14.57 -27.39
CA ILE A 523 -6.01 15.95 -27.11
C ILE A 523 -6.35 16.27 -25.65
N ASN A 524 -5.34 16.51 -24.84
CA ASN A 524 -5.49 17.08 -23.50
C ASN A 524 -5.48 18.60 -23.60
N VAL A 525 -6.62 19.23 -23.33
CA VAL A 525 -6.75 20.68 -23.35
C VAL A 525 -6.38 21.22 -21.98
N ASN A 526 -5.34 22.06 -21.96
CA ASN A 526 -4.64 22.55 -20.77
C ASN A 526 -3.70 21.53 -20.12
N GLU A 527 -3.01 21.95 -19.06
CA GLU A 527 -2.13 21.09 -18.27
C GLU A 527 -2.93 19.93 -17.64
N PRO A 528 -2.46 18.66 -17.76
CA PRO A 528 -3.06 17.55 -17.03
C PRO A 528 -2.87 17.69 -15.52
N ASP A 529 -3.85 17.24 -14.73
CA ASP A 529 -3.80 17.35 -13.26
C ASP A 529 -2.71 16.48 -12.63
N SER A 530 -2.32 15.38 -13.28
CA SER A 530 -1.17 14.56 -12.90
C SER A 530 -0.65 13.75 -14.09
N LEU A 531 0.61 13.31 -14.02
CA LEU A 531 1.19 12.42 -15.03
C LEU A 531 0.57 11.02 -15.03
N VAL A 532 0.02 10.58 -13.89
CA VAL A 532 -0.73 9.32 -13.78
C VAL A 532 -2.02 9.40 -14.61
N LEU A 533 -2.79 10.48 -14.41
CA LEU A 533 -4.01 10.73 -15.16
C LEU A 533 -3.71 10.90 -16.66
N PHE A 534 -2.71 11.71 -16.99
CA PHE A 534 -2.28 11.91 -18.37
C PHE A 534 -1.91 10.59 -19.06
N ALA A 535 -1.19 9.71 -18.37
CA ALA A 535 -0.83 8.41 -18.91
C ALA A 535 -2.06 7.51 -19.15
N GLN A 536 -3.10 7.61 -18.32
CA GLN A 536 -4.36 6.89 -18.52
C GLN A 536 -5.14 7.44 -19.72
N GLU A 537 -5.23 8.76 -19.85
CA GLU A 537 -5.92 9.47 -20.92
C GLU A 537 -5.25 9.25 -22.27
N ALA A 538 -3.95 9.53 -22.36
CA ALA A 538 -3.14 9.27 -23.55
C ALA A 538 -3.11 7.77 -23.90
N GLY A 539 -3.15 6.90 -22.87
CA GLY A 539 -3.24 5.45 -22.98
C GLY A 539 -4.48 4.91 -23.70
N ARG A 540 -5.47 5.75 -24.00
CA ARG A 540 -6.66 5.37 -24.78
C ARG A 540 -6.39 5.31 -26.29
N ALA A 541 -5.43 6.08 -26.80
CA ALA A 541 -5.03 6.06 -28.21
C ALA A 541 -4.35 4.73 -28.61
N GLY A 542 -4.41 4.30 -29.87
CA GLY A 542 -3.52 3.27 -30.43
C GLY A 542 -3.56 1.91 -29.74
N ARG A 543 -4.74 1.37 -29.42
CA ARG A 543 -4.86 0.09 -28.69
C ARG A 543 -4.78 -1.14 -29.57
N ASP A 544 -5.03 -1.00 -30.86
CA ASP A 544 -4.71 -1.98 -31.90
C ASP A 544 -3.20 -2.13 -32.17
N GLY A 545 -2.37 -1.27 -31.59
CA GLY A 545 -0.92 -1.27 -31.81
C GLY A 545 -0.47 -0.43 -33.00
N GLU A 546 -1.41 0.15 -33.76
CA GLU A 546 -1.12 1.05 -34.86
C GLU A 546 -0.73 2.45 -34.38
N ARG A 547 -0.16 3.24 -35.29
CA ARG A 547 0.32 4.59 -34.99
C ARG A 547 -0.81 5.48 -34.46
N ALA A 548 -0.57 6.11 -33.32
CA ALA A 548 -1.50 7.06 -32.72
C ALA A 548 -0.76 8.23 -32.04
N TYR A 549 -1.50 9.27 -31.69
CA TYR A 549 -0.97 10.55 -31.24
C TYR A 549 -1.63 10.99 -29.92
N SER A 550 -0.85 11.65 -29.08
CA SER A 550 -1.33 12.32 -27.86
C SER A 550 -0.78 13.74 -27.86
N LEU A 551 -1.68 14.73 -27.89
CA LEU A 551 -1.36 16.15 -27.92
C LEU A 551 -1.77 16.80 -26.60
N VAL A 552 -0.87 17.53 -25.95
CA VAL A 552 -1.22 18.46 -24.89
C VAL A 552 -1.24 19.88 -25.46
N LEU A 553 -2.39 20.55 -25.41
CA LEU A 553 -2.54 21.94 -25.83
C LEU A 553 -2.52 22.85 -24.61
N LEU A 554 -1.43 23.59 -24.44
CA LEU A 554 -1.21 24.48 -23.30
C LEU A 554 -1.63 25.93 -23.63
N PRO A 555 -2.11 26.71 -22.65
CA PRO A 555 -2.25 28.16 -22.79
C PRO A 555 -0.96 28.84 -23.28
N SER A 556 -1.09 29.96 -23.97
CA SER A 556 0.05 30.79 -24.41
C SER A 556 0.90 31.29 -23.25
N GLU A 557 0.26 31.63 -22.13
CA GLU A 557 0.82 32.34 -20.96
C GLU A 557 1.23 31.43 -19.80
N LEU A 558 1.73 30.21 -20.09
CA LEU A 558 2.30 29.38 -19.02
C LEU A 558 3.63 29.98 -18.55
N GLU A 559 3.56 30.81 -17.51
CA GLU A 559 4.72 31.27 -16.74
C GLU A 559 5.45 30.06 -16.14
N ALA A 560 6.74 29.94 -16.47
CA ALA A 560 7.60 28.98 -15.81
C ALA A 560 7.84 29.45 -14.36
N VAL A 561 7.13 28.87 -13.39
CA VAL A 561 7.38 29.15 -11.98
C VAL A 561 8.74 28.57 -11.61
N ALA A 562 9.75 29.44 -11.58
CA ALA A 562 11.04 29.15 -10.99
C ALA A 562 10.90 29.05 -9.45
N THR A 563 11.36 27.93 -8.92
CA THR A 563 11.64 27.59 -7.52
C THR A 563 11.69 28.75 -6.52
N ALA A 564 10.74 28.76 -5.57
CA ALA A 564 10.93 29.31 -4.24
C ALA A 564 10.53 28.24 -3.21
N ALA A 565 11.54 27.58 -2.64
CA ALA A 565 11.38 26.74 -1.46
C ALA A 565 11.23 27.64 -0.24
N ASN A 566 10.12 27.50 0.50
CA ASN A 566 10.05 27.62 1.97
C ASN A 566 8.63 27.32 2.47
N GLY A 567 8.54 26.54 3.55
CA GLY A 567 7.32 26.38 4.37
C GLY A 567 6.74 24.96 4.38
N GLU A 568 6.86 24.29 5.51
CA GLU A 568 6.22 23.00 5.82
C GLU A 568 4.70 23.15 5.92
N GLY A 569 3.99 22.39 5.09
CA GLY A 569 2.53 22.24 5.05
C GLY A 569 2.19 21.23 3.95
N ASP A 570 1.33 20.26 4.26
CA ASP A 570 1.03 19.06 3.46
C ASP A 570 0.99 19.28 1.95
N ARG A 571 1.95 18.65 1.24
CA ARG A 571 2.08 18.75 -0.21
C ARG A 571 1.10 17.81 -0.91
N LEU A 572 -0.10 18.30 -1.18
CA LEU A 572 -0.68 18.03 -2.50
C LEU A 572 0.25 18.71 -3.50
N ILE A 573 1.14 17.93 -4.14
CA ILE A 573 1.98 18.41 -5.24
C ILE A 573 1.03 18.81 -6.36
N SER A 574 0.63 20.08 -6.41
CA SER A 574 -0.06 20.63 -7.58
C SER A 574 0.87 20.41 -8.78
N ALA A 575 0.35 19.95 -9.92
CA ALA A 575 1.12 19.67 -11.14
C ALA A 575 2.13 20.77 -11.52
N ARG A 576 1.87 22.04 -11.16
CA ARG A 576 2.80 23.18 -11.28
C ARG A 576 4.18 22.96 -10.63
N GLN A 577 4.31 22.05 -9.67
CA GLN A 577 5.55 21.74 -8.97
C GLN A 577 6.30 20.52 -9.53
N ASP A 578 5.70 19.76 -10.47
CA ASP A 578 6.39 18.63 -11.10
C ASP A 578 7.30 19.13 -12.23
N VAL A 579 8.58 19.27 -11.92
CA VAL A 579 9.64 19.74 -12.83
C VAL A 579 9.72 18.91 -14.13
N SER A 580 9.16 17.69 -14.14
CA SER A 580 9.11 16.88 -15.35
C SER A 580 8.10 17.41 -16.40
N LEU A 581 7.02 18.08 -15.98
CA LEU A 581 6.05 18.71 -16.89
C LEU A 581 6.66 19.92 -17.62
N GLY A 582 7.51 20.70 -16.94
CA GLY A 582 8.23 21.83 -17.55
C GLY A 582 9.28 21.44 -18.60
N LYS A 583 9.65 20.15 -18.69
CA LYS A 583 10.67 19.61 -19.60
C LYS A 583 10.08 18.87 -20.82
N LEU A 584 8.76 18.94 -21.05
CA LEU A 584 8.02 18.10 -22.02
C LEU A 584 8.15 18.48 -23.51
N LEU A 585 9.36 18.77 -23.99
CA LEU A 585 9.63 18.82 -25.44
C LEU A 585 10.17 17.50 -26.03
N GLU A 586 10.38 16.45 -25.21
CA GLU A 586 10.91 15.16 -25.69
C GLU A 586 10.14 13.95 -25.17
N ARG A 587 9.91 12.98 -26.06
CA ARG A 587 9.44 11.59 -25.82
C ARG A 587 10.07 10.91 -24.58
N ARG A 588 11.24 11.39 -24.13
CA ARG A 588 12.00 10.87 -22.99
C ARG A 588 11.41 11.20 -21.61
N ALA A 589 10.66 12.29 -21.45
CA ALA A 589 10.25 12.74 -20.10
C ALA A 589 9.20 11.82 -19.44
N MET A 590 8.12 11.47 -20.15
CA MET A 590 7.12 10.52 -19.63
C MET A 590 7.73 9.12 -19.42
N HIS A 591 8.57 8.67 -20.35
CA HIS A 591 9.27 7.40 -20.23
C HIS A 591 10.10 7.36 -18.94
N LYS A 592 10.89 8.43 -18.69
CA LYS A 592 11.70 8.54 -17.48
C LYS A 592 10.86 8.57 -16.20
N TYR A 593 9.69 9.21 -16.23
CA TYR A 593 8.79 9.25 -15.09
C TYR A 593 8.16 7.88 -14.77
N LEU A 594 7.54 7.24 -15.76
CA LEU A 594 6.82 5.97 -15.56
C LEU A 594 7.73 4.74 -15.43
N ASN A 595 8.92 4.78 -16.04
CA ASN A 595 9.88 3.66 -16.02
C ASN A 595 11.09 3.92 -15.11
N GLY A 596 11.27 5.14 -14.60
CA GLY A 596 12.42 5.52 -13.76
C GLY A 596 13.77 5.50 -14.49
N ARG A 597 13.78 5.40 -15.82
CA ARG A 597 14.97 5.29 -16.68
C ARG A 597 14.93 6.27 -17.83
#